data_AF-G9L0F5-F1
#
_entry.id   AF-G9L0F5-F1
#
_cell.length_a   1.000
_cell.length_b   1.000
_cell.length_c   1.000
_cell.angle_alpha   90.00
_cell.angle_beta   90.00
_cell.angle_gamma   90.00
#
_symmetry.space_group_name_H-M   'P 1'
#
loop_
_entity.id
_entity.type
_entity.pdbx_description
1 polymer ?
#
loop_
_entity_poly.entity_id
_entity_poly.type
_entity_poly.pdbx_seq_one_letter_code
_entity_poly.pdbx_strand_id
1 'polypeptide(L)'
;VNFLPEIITLSKEVRNLKWLGFRVPLAIVNKAHQANQLYPFAISLIESVRTYERTCEKVEERNTISLLVAGLKKEVQALIAEGIALVWESYKLDPYVQRLAETVFNFQEKVDDLLIIEEKIDLEVRSLETCLYDHKTFSEILNRVQKAVDDLNLHSYSNLPIWVNKLDMEIERILGVRLQAGLRAWTQVLLGQAEDKAEVDMDTDAPQVSHKPGGEPKIKNVVHELRITNQVIYLNPPIEECRYKLYQEMFAWKMVVLSLPRIQSQRYQVGVHYELTEEEKFYRNALTRMPDGPVALEESYSAVMGIVTEVEQYVKVWLQYQCLWDMQAENIYNRLGEDLNKWQALLVQIRKARGTFDNAETKKEFGPVVIDYGKVQSKVNLKYDSWHKEVLSKFGQMLGSNMTEFHSQISKSRQELEQHSVDTASTSDAVTFITYVQSLKRKIKQFEKQVELYRNGQRLLEKQRFQFPPSWLYIDNIEGEWGAFNDIMRRKDSAIQQQVANLQMKIVQEDRAVESRTTDLLADWEKTKPVTGNLRPEEALQALTIYEGKFGRLKDDREKCAKAKEALELTDTGLLSGSEERVQVALEELQDLKGVWSELSKVWEQIDQMKEQPWVS
;
A
#
# COMPACT_ATOMS: atom_id res chain seq x y z
N VAL A 1 69.98 5.49 -46.57
CA VAL A 1 71.03 4.88 -47.42
C VAL A 1 71.88 5.98 -48.01
N ASN A 2 73.17 6.06 -47.67
CA ASN A 2 74.08 7.10 -48.18
C ASN A 2 74.60 6.75 -49.58
N PHE A 3 73.69 6.60 -50.55
CA PHE A 3 74.04 6.49 -51.97
C PHE A 3 73.55 7.75 -52.68
N LEU A 4 74.47 8.65 -52.98
CA LEU A 4 74.14 9.93 -53.60
C LEU A 4 73.66 9.72 -55.05
N PRO A 5 72.59 10.41 -55.49
CA PRO A 5 72.15 10.41 -56.90
C PRO A 5 73.26 10.85 -57.88
N GLU A 6 74.24 11.61 -57.40
CA GLU A 6 75.42 12.07 -58.15
C GLU A 6 76.33 10.92 -58.60
N ILE A 7 76.30 9.76 -57.92
CA ILE A 7 77.05 8.57 -58.34
C ILE A 7 76.40 7.95 -59.59
N ILE A 8 75.08 8.10 -59.74
CA ILE A 8 74.31 7.68 -60.92
C ILE A 8 74.66 8.60 -62.11
N THR A 9 74.74 9.92 -61.89
CA THR A 9 75.13 10.86 -62.94
C THR A 9 76.57 10.63 -63.37
N LEU A 10 77.50 10.36 -62.45
CA LEU A 10 78.89 10.00 -62.76
C LEU A 10 78.98 8.76 -63.66
N SER A 11 78.22 7.69 -63.38
CA SER A 11 78.22 6.48 -64.20
C SER A 11 77.68 6.73 -65.63
N LYS A 12 76.64 7.57 -65.75
CA LYS A 12 76.03 7.96 -67.03
C LYS A 12 76.94 8.89 -67.82
N GLU A 13 77.58 9.85 -67.16
CA GLU A 13 78.55 10.78 -67.74
C GLU A 13 79.80 10.07 -68.25
N VAL A 14 80.36 9.13 -67.47
CA VAL A 14 81.51 8.32 -67.91
C VAL A 14 81.15 7.44 -69.10
N ARG A 15 79.94 6.86 -69.13
CA ARG A 15 79.44 6.13 -70.30
C ARG A 15 79.31 7.03 -71.52
N ASN A 16 78.73 8.22 -71.37
CA ASN A 16 78.55 9.19 -72.45
C ASN A 16 79.90 9.72 -72.98
N LEU A 17 80.85 10.04 -72.10
CA LEU A 17 82.20 10.49 -72.47
C LEU A 17 83.00 9.40 -73.19
N LYS A 18 82.83 8.14 -72.80
CA LYS A 18 83.43 6.99 -73.49
C LYS A 18 82.82 6.76 -74.87
N TRP A 19 81.51 6.96 -75.04
CA TRP A 19 80.82 6.90 -76.34
C TRP A 19 81.22 8.04 -77.27
N LEU A 20 81.54 9.21 -76.72
CA LEU A 20 82.06 10.38 -77.46
C LEU A 20 83.56 10.30 -77.78
N GLY A 21 84.25 9.22 -77.39
CA GLY A 21 85.67 8.98 -77.74
C GLY A 21 86.70 9.70 -76.86
N PHE A 22 86.28 10.36 -75.76
CA PHE A 22 87.20 11.05 -74.86
C PHE A 22 87.95 10.08 -73.93
N ARG A 23 89.24 10.35 -73.68
CA ARG A 23 90.07 9.58 -72.73
C ARG A 23 89.75 10.01 -71.29
N VAL A 24 88.92 9.23 -70.61
CA VAL A 24 88.61 9.42 -69.18
C VAL A 24 89.69 8.75 -68.32
N PRO A 25 90.17 9.39 -67.23
CA PRO A 25 91.12 8.77 -66.30
C PRO A 25 90.63 7.41 -65.76
N LEU A 26 91.50 6.40 -65.76
CA LEU A 26 91.19 5.04 -65.30
C LEU A 26 90.60 5.01 -63.89
N ALA A 27 91.01 5.91 -62.99
CA ALA A 27 90.47 6.02 -61.64
C ALA A 27 88.95 6.37 -61.64
N ILE A 28 88.51 7.21 -62.57
CA ILE A 28 87.10 7.63 -62.70
C ILE A 28 86.28 6.51 -63.35
N VAL A 29 86.86 5.83 -64.35
CA VAL A 29 86.23 4.67 -65.00
C VAL A 29 86.05 3.50 -64.02
N ASN A 30 87.05 3.21 -63.18
CA ASN A 30 86.98 2.16 -62.17
C ASN A 30 85.95 2.49 -61.08
N LYS A 31 85.91 3.75 -60.60
CA LYS A 31 84.87 4.21 -59.66
C LYS A 31 83.46 4.13 -60.27
N ALA A 32 83.29 4.48 -61.55
CA ALA A 32 82.02 4.36 -62.25
C ALA A 32 81.60 2.89 -62.47
N HIS A 33 82.55 1.97 -62.69
CA HIS A 33 82.26 0.55 -62.81
C HIS A 33 81.86 -0.07 -61.46
N GLN A 34 82.58 0.25 -60.38
CA GLN A 34 82.22 -0.14 -59.01
C GLN A 34 80.85 0.42 -58.60
N ALA A 35 80.57 1.68 -58.92
CA ALA A 35 79.26 2.31 -58.70
C ALA A 35 78.12 1.59 -59.44
N ASN A 36 78.32 1.19 -60.69
CA ASN A 36 77.32 0.44 -61.46
C ASN A 36 77.06 -0.97 -60.88
N GLN A 37 78.07 -1.64 -60.32
CA GLN A 37 77.91 -2.93 -59.67
C GLN A 37 77.17 -2.81 -58.34
N LEU A 38 77.40 -1.73 -57.59
CA LEU A 38 76.73 -1.46 -56.31
C LEU A 38 75.31 -0.89 -56.46
N TYR A 39 74.94 -0.44 -57.66
CA TYR A 39 73.68 0.27 -57.92
C TYR A 39 72.41 -0.58 -57.67
N PRO A 40 72.29 -1.84 -58.15
CA PRO A 40 71.12 -2.67 -57.86
C PRO A 40 70.94 -2.91 -56.36
N PHE A 41 72.04 -3.09 -55.63
CA PHE A 41 72.02 -3.26 -54.17
C PHE A 41 71.57 -1.98 -53.45
N ALA A 42 72.04 -0.82 -53.90
CA ALA A 42 71.63 0.47 -53.34
C ALA A 42 70.14 0.75 -53.58
N ILE A 43 69.59 0.44 -54.75
CA ILE A 43 68.15 0.60 -55.03
C ILE A 43 67.32 -0.36 -54.18
N SER A 44 67.69 -1.65 -54.14
CA SER A 44 66.97 -2.64 -53.35
C SER A 44 66.96 -2.27 -51.86
N LEU A 45 68.06 -1.72 -51.33
CA LEU A 45 68.10 -1.18 -49.96
C LEU A 45 67.21 0.05 -49.78
N ILE A 46 67.21 1.00 -50.72
CA ILE A 46 66.34 2.20 -50.65
C ILE A 46 64.87 1.80 -50.70
N GLU A 47 64.52 0.87 -51.58
CA GLU A 47 63.16 0.35 -51.73
C GLU A 47 62.72 -0.45 -50.50
N SER A 48 63.59 -1.30 -49.94
CA SER A 48 63.32 -2.04 -48.71
C SER A 48 63.15 -1.09 -47.51
N VAL A 49 63.99 -0.07 -47.37
CA VAL A 49 63.85 0.92 -46.29
C VAL A 49 62.58 1.77 -46.46
N ARG A 50 62.25 2.21 -47.68
CA ARG A 50 61.01 2.94 -47.94
C ARG A 50 59.77 2.09 -47.68
N THR A 51 59.82 0.82 -48.03
CA THR A 51 58.73 -0.14 -47.79
C THR A 51 58.56 -0.37 -46.29
N TYR A 52 59.67 -0.48 -45.56
CA TYR A 52 59.66 -0.57 -44.10
C TYR A 52 59.12 0.70 -43.43
N GLU A 53 59.51 1.90 -43.89
CA GLU A 53 58.97 3.18 -43.40
C GLU A 53 57.45 3.27 -43.59
N ARG A 54 56.94 2.98 -44.80
CA ARG A 54 55.50 2.95 -45.08
C ARG A 54 54.75 1.93 -44.24
N THR A 55 55.35 0.76 -44.01
CA THR A 55 54.76 -0.28 -43.16
C THR A 55 54.77 0.16 -41.70
N CYS A 56 55.80 0.87 -41.25
CA CYS A 56 55.85 1.46 -39.91
C CYS A 56 54.80 2.56 -39.72
N GLU A 57 54.56 3.43 -40.70
CA GLU A 57 53.49 4.44 -40.66
C GLU A 57 52.11 3.77 -40.48
N LYS A 58 51.79 2.74 -41.27
CA LYS A 58 50.56 1.95 -41.12
C LYS A 58 50.40 1.32 -39.73
N VAL A 59 51.50 0.88 -39.12
CA VAL A 59 51.50 0.27 -37.77
C VAL A 59 51.37 1.33 -36.68
N GLU A 60 51.90 2.53 -36.89
CA GLU A 60 51.80 3.66 -35.94
C GLU A 60 50.42 4.31 -35.93
N GLU A 61 49.67 4.22 -37.04
CA GLU A 61 48.26 4.65 -37.09
C GLU A 61 47.33 3.83 -36.17
N ARG A 62 47.71 2.58 -35.81
CA ARG A 62 46.94 1.72 -34.90
C ARG A 62 47.78 1.24 -33.71
N ASN A 63 47.61 1.91 -32.57
CA ASN A 63 48.31 1.60 -31.30
C ASN A 63 48.15 0.15 -30.80
N THR A 64 47.09 -0.56 -31.20
CA THR A 64 46.83 -1.98 -30.87
C THR A 64 47.75 -2.92 -31.65
N ILE A 65 48.00 -2.62 -32.92
CA ILE A 65 48.84 -3.41 -33.84
C ILE A 65 50.33 -3.27 -33.50
N SER A 66 50.75 -2.08 -33.07
CA SER A 66 52.14 -1.79 -32.68
C SER A 66 52.69 -2.79 -31.65
N LEU A 67 51.84 -3.29 -30.75
CA LEU A 67 52.21 -4.29 -29.72
C LEU A 67 52.47 -5.69 -30.31
N LEU A 68 51.67 -6.09 -31.31
CA LEU A 68 51.74 -7.40 -31.96
C LEU A 68 52.94 -7.52 -32.90
N VAL A 69 53.23 -6.41 -33.59
CA VAL A 69 54.25 -6.31 -34.62
C VAL A 69 55.64 -5.97 -34.04
N ALA A 70 55.73 -5.66 -32.74
CA ALA A 70 56.96 -5.24 -32.06
C ALA A 70 58.14 -6.23 -32.22
N GLY A 71 57.88 -7.53 -32.19
CA GLY A 71 58.89 -8.58 -32.39
C GLY A 71 59.46 -8.57 -33.81
N LEU A 72 58.58 -8.48 -34.82
CA LEU A 72 59.00 -8.41 -36.22
C LEU A 72 59.68 -7.07 -36.54
N LYS A 73 59.21 -5.97 -35.93
CA LYS A 73 59.85 -4.64 -36.02
C LYS A 73 61.27 -4.70 -35.43
N LYS A 74 61.46 -5.40 -34.30
CA LYS A 74 62.78 -5.58 -33.68
C LYS A 74 63.72 -6.42 -34.56
N GLU A 75 63.22 -7.46 -35.23
CA GLU A 75 64.02 -8.26 -36.17
C GLU A 75 64.51 -7.43 -37.36
N VAL A 76 63.63 -6.63 -37.97
CA VAL A 76 64.02 -5.71 -39.05
C VAL A 76 64.97 -4.62 -38.55
N GLN A 77 64.75 -4.05 -37.36
CA GLN A 77 65.66 -3.07 -36.75
C GLN A 77 67.03 -3.66 -36.42
N ALA A 78 67.10 -4.93 -35.99
CA ALA A 78 68.36 -5.62 -35.73
C ALA A 78 69.15 -5.81 -37.04
N LEU A 79 68.47 -6.21 -38.13
CA LEU A 79 69.10 -6.30 -39.44
C LEU A 79 69.57 -4.92 -39.91
N ILE A 80 68.76 -3.87 -39.77
CA ILE A 80 69.18 -2.50 -40.10
C ILE A 80 70.41 -2.07 -39.28
N ALA A 81 70.47 -2.41 -37.99
CA ALA A 81 71.63 -2.12 -37.14
C ALA A 81 72.90 -2.86 -37.59
N GLU A 82 72.78 -4.14 -37.98
CA GLU A 82 73.86 -4.89 -38.62
C GLU A 82 74.29 -4.25 -39.94
N GLY A 83 73.33 -3.76 -40.73
CA GLY A 83 73.57 -3.06 -42.00
C GLY A 83 74.30 -1.74 -41.86
N ILE A 84 74.05 -0.98 -40.80
CA ILE A 84 74.73 0.31 -40.53
C ILE A 84 76.24 0.09 -40.28
N ALA A 85 76.63 -1.07 -39.75
CA ALA A 85 78.03 -1.42 -39.51
C ALA A 85 78.75 -1.95 -40.77
N LEU A 86 78.03 -2.28 -41.84
CA LEU A 86 78.60 -2.84 -43.07
C LEU A 86 79.05 -1.76 -44.06
N VAL A 87 80.23 -1.96 -44.64
CA VAL A 87 80.78 -1.12 -45.70
C VAL A 87 80.44 -1.71 -47.07
N TRP A 88 80.22 -0.85 -48.07
CA TRP A 88 79.86 -1.21 -49.45
C TRP A 88 80.83 -2.16 -50.17
N GLU A 89 82.06 -2.31 -49.67
CA GLU A 89 83.09 -3.21 -50.23
C GLU A 89 83.07 -4.63 -49.62
N SER A 90 82.13 -4.92 -48.72
CA SER A 90 82.02 -6.22 -48.04
C SER A 90 81.42 -7.30 -48.95
N TYR A 91 82.05 -8.49 -48.97
CA TYR A 91 81.51 -9.69 -49.63
C TYR A 91 80.15 -10.16 -49.07
N LYS A 92 79.75 -9.67 -47.89
CA LYS A 92 78.48 -10.02 -47.24
C LYS A 92 77.31 -9.11 -47.65
N LEU A 93 77.55 -8.11 -48.50
CA LEU A 93 76.53 -7.13 -48.89
C LEU A 93 75.36 -7.78 -49.65
N ASP A 94 75.65 -8.64 -50.64
CA ASP A 94 74.60 -9.25 -51.47
C ASP A 94 73.67 -10.20 -50.66
N PRO A 95 74.18 -11.17 -49.86
CA PRO A 95 73.33 -11.97 -48.98
C PRO A 95 72.56 -11.15 -47.94
N TYR A 96 73.13 -10.04 -47.47
CA TYR A 96 72.47 -9.15 -46.52
C TYR A 96 71.32 -8.36 -47.15
N VAL A 97 71.52 -7.81 -48.35
CA VAL A 97 70.49 -7.05 -49.08
C VAL A 97 69.30 -7.94 -49.41
N GLN A 98 69.55 -9.17 -49.88
CA GLN A 98 68.49 -10.15 -50.15
C GLN A 98 67.74 -10.52 -48.86
N ARG A 99 68.46 -10.80 -47.77
CA ARG A 99 67.86 -11.13 -46.48
C ARG A 99 67.05 -9.97 -45.90
N LEU A 100 67.50 -8.73 -46.05
CA LEU A 100 66.77 -7.54 -45.63
C LEU A 100 65.50 -7.36 -46.47
N ALA A 101 65.59 -7.52 -47.79
CA ALA A 101 64.43 -7.41 -48.68
C ALA A 101 63.38 -8.48 -48.38
N GLU A 102 63.79 -9.74 -48.19
CA GLU A 102 62.90 -10.84 -47.81
C GLU A 102 62.25 -10.63 -46.44
N THR A 103 63.00 -10.14 -45.45
CA THR A 103 62.46 -9.90 -44.10
C THR A 103 61.53 -8.68 -44.06
N VAL A 104 61.83 -7.63 -44.81
CA VAL A 104 60.93 -6.48 -44.97
C VAL A 104 59.66 -6.87 -45.74
N PHE A 105 59.77 -7.71 -46.77
CA PHE A 105 58.61 -8.18 -47.52
C PHE A 105 57.71 -9.07 -46.65
N ASN A 106 58.31 -10.04 -45.93
CA ASN A 106 57.59 -10.85 -44.95
C ASN A 106 56.96 -10.01 -43.83
N PHE A 107 57.62 -8.93 -43.41
CA PHE A 107 57.07 -7.98 -42.45
C PHE A 107 55.84 -7.27 -43.02
N GLN A 108 55.91 -6.82 -44.27
CA GLN A 108 54.80 -6.15 -44.94
C GLN A 108 53.60 -7.10 -45.10
N GLU A 109 53.80 -8.31 -45.63
CA GLU A 109 52.71 -9.30 -45.79
C GLU A 109 52.04 -9.61 -44.45
N LYS A 110 52.84 -9.86 -43.40
CA LYS A 110 52.30 -10.13 -42.06
C LYS A 110 51.56 -8.96 -41.43
N VAL A 111 51.93 -7.71 -41.75
CA VAL A 111 51.23 -6.51 -41.28
C VAL A 111 49.93 -6.30 -42.04
N ASP A 112 49.93 -6.48 -43.37
CA ASP A 112 48.73 -6.36 -44.18
C ASP A 112 47.71 -7.49 -43.85
N ASP A 113 48.16 -8.73 -43.61
CA ASP A 113 47.31 -9.84 -43.13
C ASP A 113 46.72 -9.54 -41.73
N LEU A 114 47.55 -9.00 -40.82
CA LEU A 114 47.12 -8.64 -39.48
C LEU A 114 46.04 -7.55 -39.50
N LEU A 115 46.15 -6.56 -40.40
CA LEU A 115 45.13 -5.52 -40.57
C LEU A 115 43.79 -6.11 -41.01
N ILE A 116 43.80 -7.08 -41.93
CA ILE A 116 42.59 -7.77 -42.40
C ILE A 116 41.94 -8.56 -41.26
N ILE A 117 42.75 -9.25 -40.45
CA ILE A 117 42.23 -10.03 -39.32
C ILE A 117 41.70 -9.10 -38.21
N GLU A 118 42.36 -7.99 -37.92
CA GLU A 118 41.86 -6.99 -36.96
C GLU A 118 40.51 -6.42 -37.41
N GLU A 119 40.37 -6.05 -38.69
CA GLU A 119 39.10 -5.53 -39.21
C GLU A 119 37.96 -6.55 -39.11
N LYS A 120 38.25 -7.83 -39.38
CA LYS A 120 37.27 -8.93 -39.18
C LYS A 120 36.87 -9.06 -37.72
N ILE A 121 37.83 -8.97 -36.81
CA ILE A 121 37.58 -9.05 -35.36
C ILE A 121 36.77 -7.85 -34.88
N ASP A 122 37.11 -6.64 -35.32
CA ASP A 122 36.35 -5.41 -35.01
C ASP A 122 34.89 -5.52 -35.52
N LEU A 123 34.69 -6.10 -36.71
CA LEU A 123 33.35 -6.31 -37.27
C LEU A 123 32.54 -7.32 -36.44
N GLU A 124 33.14 -8.44 -36.03
CA GLU A 124 32.50 -9.43 -35.17
C GLU A 124 32.23 -8.85 -33.75
N VAL A 125 33.15 -8.05 -33.20
CA VAL A 125 32.96 -7.34 -31.92
C VAL A 125 31.85 -6.29 -32.02
N ARG A 126 31.73 -5.56 -33.13
CA ARG A 126 30.57 -4.68 -33.38
C ARG A 126 29.28 -5.46 -33.59
N SER A 127 29.34 -6.67 -34.16
CA SER A 127 28.17 -7.54 -34.25
C SER A 127 27.68 -7.97 -32.87
N LEU A 128 28.60 -8.12 -31.90
CA LEU A 128 28.26 -8.28 -30.48
C LEU A 128 27.59 -7.03 -29.89
N GLU A 129 27.49 -5.88 -30.57
CA GLU A 129 26.72 -4.70 -30.12
C GLU A 129 25.27 -4.69 -30.64
N THR A 130 24.98 -5.34 -31.77
CA THR A 130 23.65 -5.36 -32.43
C THR A 130 22.91 -6.71 -32.50
N CYS A 131 23.59 -7.83 -32.21
CA CYS A 131 23.01 -9.18 -32.08
C CYS A 131 21.82 -9.32 -31.11
N LEU A 132 20.96 -10.32 -31.35
CA LEU A 132 19.92 -10.82 -30.44
C LEU A 132 20.52 -11.25 -29.08
N TYR A 133 19.78 -10.96 -28.01
CA TYR A 133 20.11 -11.40 -26.64
C TYR A 133 19.78 -12.90 -26.47
N ASP A 134 20.57 -13.76 -27.09
CA ASP A 134 20.47 -15.21 -26.96
C ASP A 134 21.86 -15.82 -26.68
N HIS A 135 21.89 -16.85 -25.83
CA HIS A 135 23.13 -17.51 -25.44
C HIS A 135 23.81 -18.17 -26.64
N LYS A 136 23.03 -18.74 -27.57
CA LYS A 136 23.54 -19.41 -28.76
C LYS A 136 24.23 -18.44 -29.71
N THR A 137 23.60 -17.30 -29.99
CA THR A 137 24.14 -16.30 -30.90
C THR A 137 25.40 -15.66 -30.33
N PHE A 138 25.43 -15.34 -29.04
CA PHE A 138 26.64 -14.86 -28.38
C PHE A 138 27.76 -15.91 -28.40
N SER A 139 27.46 -17.18 -28.13
CA SER A 139 28.45 -18.26 -28.20
C SER A 139 29.00 -18.44 -29.60
N GLU A 140 28.17 -18.38 -30.64
CA GLU A 140 28.61 -18.48 -32.04
C GLU A 140 29.54 -17.33 -32.44
N ILE A 141 29.21 -16.10 -32.07
CA ILE A 141 30.06 -14.93 -32.38
C ILE A 141 31.37 -15.01 -31.60
N LEU A 142 31.34 -15.34 -30.30
CA LEU A 142 32.56 -15.54 -29.52
C LEU A 142 33.43 -16.67 -30.10
N ASN A 143 32.84 -17.74 -30.63
CA ASN A 143 33.58 -18.79 -31.33
C ASN A 143 34.22 -18.31 -32.63
N ARG A 144 33.61 -17.35 -33.36
CA ARG A 144 34.22 -16.74 -34.54
C ARG A 144 35.39 -15.83 -34.17
N VAL A 145 35.22 -15.02 -33.12
CA VAL A 145 36.32 -14.19 -32.59
C VAL A 145 37.45 -15.08 -32.09
N GLN A 146 37.16 -16.17 -31.38
CA GLN A 146 38.16 -17.14 -30.94
C GLN A 146 38.91 -17.79 -32.11
N LYS A 147 38.22 -18.15 -33.21
CA LYS A 147 38.88 -18.67 -34.42
C LYS A 147 39.84 -17.64 -35.03
N ALA A 148 39.43 -16.38 -35.12
CA ALA A 148 40.27 -15.32 -35.64
C ALA A 148 41.50 -15.07 -34.73
N VAL A 149 41.34 -15.19 -33.40
CA VAL A 149 42.44 -15.14 -32.43
C VAL A 149 43.35 -16.38 -32.53
N ASP A 150 42.78 -17.56 -32.76
CA ASP A 150 43.54 -18.80 -32.98
C ASP A 150 44.40 -18.67 -34.26
N ASP A 151 43.84 -18.14 -35.35
CA ASP A 151 44.56 -17.86 -36.59
C ASP A 151 45.73 -16.88 -36.36
N LEU A 152 45.54 -15.85 -35.53
CA LEU A 152 46.62 -14.94 -35.12
C LEU A 152 47.74 -15.66 -34.33
N ASN A 153 47.39 -16.64 -33.50
CA ASN A 153 48.38 -17.41 -32.73
C ASN A 153 49.25 -18.30 -33.63
N LEU A 154 48.67 -18.85 -34.71
CA LEU A 154 49.43 -19.62 -35.72
C LEU A 154 50.56 -18.82 -36.38
N HIS A 155 50.43 -17.50 -36.48
CA HIS A 155 51.43 -16.62 -37.09
C HIS A 155 52.57 -16.18 -36.14
N SER A 156 52.55 -16.62 -34.87
CA SER A 156 53.61 -16.39 -33.87
C SER A 156 53.94 -14.90 -33.61
N TYR A 157 52.92 -14.04 -33.54
CA TYR A 157 53.10 -12.63 -33.17
C TYR A 157 53.54 -12.47 -31.70
N SER A 158 54.45 -11.54 -31.45
CA SER A 158 54.86 -11.14 -30.10
C SER A 158 53.74 -10.43 -29.34
N ASN A 159 53.64 -10.62 -28.02
CA ASN A 159 52.67 -9.93 -27.15
C ASN A 159 51.17 -10.18 -27.44
N LEU A 160 50.84 -11.25 -28.17
CA LEU A 160 49.45 -11.70 -28.37
C LEU A 160 48.64 -11.82 -27.06
N PRO A 161 49.20 -12.27 -25.91
CA PRO A 161 48.47 -12.29 -24.65
C PRO A 161 47.98 -10.91 -24.18
N ILE A 162 48.76 -9.84 -24.39
CA ILE A 162 48.40 -8.48 -23.97
C ILE A 162 47.28 -7.93 -24.87
N TRP A 163 47.36 -8.22 -26.16
CA TRP A 163 46.34 -7.81 -27.12
C TRP A 163 45.03 -8.59 -26.93
N VAL A 164 45.08 -9.91 -26.72
CA VAL A 164 43.91 -10.73 -26.39
C VAL A 164 43.27 -10.24 -25.09
N ASN A 165 44.07 -9.86 -24.08
CA ASN A 165 43.52 -9.27 -22.86
C ASN A 165 42.80 -7.94 -23.14
N LYS A 166 43.33 -7.05 -23.99
CA LYS A 166 42.64 -5.81 -24.36
C LYS A 166 41.34 -6.06 -25.11
N LEU A 167 41.35 -6.99 -26.06
CA LEU A 167 40.18 -7.41 -26.81
C LEU A 167 39.12 -8.02 -25.87
N ASP A 168 39.55 -8.85 -24.94
CA ASP A 168 38.68 -9.44 -23.93
C ASP A 168 38.08 -8.39 -22.99
N MET A 169 38.85 -7.37 -22.58
CA MET A 169 38.31 -6.24 -21.81
C MET A 169 37.25 -5.46 -22.61
N GLU A 170 37.42 -5.31 -23.92
CA GLU A 170 36.46 -4.61 -24.77
C GLU A 170 35.18 -5.41 -24.97
N ILE A 171 35.29 -6.72 -25.18
CA ILE A 171 34.14 -7.63 -25.23
C ILE A 171 33.41 -7.66 -23.89
N GLU A 172 34.14 -7.70 -22.77
CA GLU A 172 33.56 -7.63 -21.43
C GLU A 172 32.80 -6.32 -21.21
N ARG A 173 33.32 -5.18 -21.70
CA ARG A 173 32.63 -3.88 -21.65
C ARG A 173 31.33 -3.91 -22.46
N ILE A 174 31.35 -4.44 -23.68
CA ILE A 174 30.18 -4.53 -24.55
C ILE A 174 29.12 -5.47 -23.96
N LEU A 175 29.53 -6.63 -23.46
CA LEU A 175 28.64 -7.58 -22.78
C LEU A 175 28.06 -6.98 -21.50
N GLY A 176 28.83 -6.18 -20.75
CA GLY A 176 28.33 -5.41 -19.62
C GLY A 176 27.24 -4.41 -20.00
N VAL A 177 27.48 -3.56 -21.01
CA VAL A 177 26.47 -2.60 -21.52
C VAL A 177 25.18 -3.31 -21.92
N ARG A 178 25.29 -4.49 -22.55
CA ARG A 178 24.13 -5.29 -22.97
C ARG A 178 23.40 -5.96 -21.83
N LEU A 179 24.13 -6.53 -20.87
CA LEU A 179 23.53 -7.06 -19.65
C LEU A 179 22.74 -5.96 -18.93
N GLN A 180 23.24 -4.72 -18.98
CA GLN A 180 22.59 -3.58 -18.35
C GLN A 180 21.29 -3.23 -19.07
N ALA A 181 21.34 -3.15 -20.39
CA ALA A 181 20.17 -2.92 -21.23
C ALA A 181 19.14 -4.05 -21.07
N GLY A 182 19.59 -5.30 -20.97
CA GLY A 182 18.74 -6.47 -20.73
C GLY A 182 18.08 -6.45 -19.34
N LEU A 183 18.81 -6.07 -18.29
CA LEU A 183 18.25 -5.92 -16.94
C LEU A 183 17.26 -4.76 -16.84
N ARG A 184 17.53 -3.63 -17.49
CA ARG A 184 16.59 -2.51 -17.57
C ARG A 184 15.33 -2.88 -18.35
N ALA A 185 15.48 -3.54 -19.50
CA ALA A 185 14.35 -4.04 -20.29
C ALA A 185 13.52 -5.05 -19.49
N TRP A 186 14.16 -5.98 -18.76
CA TRP A 186 13.48 -6.92 -17.89
C TRP A 186 12.71 -6.23 -16.76
N THR A 187 13.31 -5.19 -16.16
CA THR A 187 12.69 -4.39 -15.10
C THR A 187 11.49 -3.59 -15.61
N GLN A 188 11.58 -3.03 -16.83
CA GLN A 188 10.47 -2.34 -17.49
C GLN A 188 9.31 -3.27 -17.85
N VAL A 189 9.61 -4.48 -18.33
CA VAL A 189 8.58 -5.50 -18.58
C VAL A 189 7.95 -5.99 -17.27
N LEU A 190 8.74 -6.14 -16.20
CA LEU A 190 8.23 -6.53 -14.88
C LEU A 190 7.25 -5.49 -14.31
N LEU A 191 7.54 -4.20 -14.47
CA LEU A 191 6.68 -3.11 -14.05
C LEU A 191 5.45 -2.90 -14.96
N GLY A 192 5.26 -3.72 -15.99
CA GLY A 192 4.15 -3.58 -16.94
C GLY A 192 4.26 -2.32 -17.82
N GLN A 193 5.44 -1.68 -17.87
CA GLN A 193 5.75 -0.56 -18.76
C GLN A 193 6.28 -1.05 -20.11
N ALA A 194 5.82 -2.21 -20.58
CA ALA A 194 5.85 -2.46 -22.00
C ALA A 194 4.83 -1.50 -22.61
N GLU A 195 5.30 -0.33 -23.04
CA GLU A 195 4.63 0.38 -24.12
C GLU A 195 4.52 -0.63 -25.27
N ASP A 196 3.36 -1.26 -25.41
CA ASP A 196 2.82 -1.61 -26.71
C ASP A 196 2.73 -0.28 -27.48
N LYS A 197 3.87 0.19 -28.01
CA LYS A 197 3.90 1.11 -29.14
C LYS A 197 3.47 0.32 -30.38
N ALA A 198 2.23 -0.14 -30.33
CA ALA A 198 1.38 -0.42 -31.47
C ALA A 198 0.61 0.87 -31.79
N GLU A 199 1.31 1.99 -31.98
CA GLU A 199 0.84 3.04 -32.86
C GLU A 199 1.72 3.02 -34.09
N VAL A 200 1.14 2.32 -35.06
CA VAL A 200 1.48 2.20 -36.46
C VAL A 200 1.81 3.59 -37.04
N ASP A 201 3.07 3.86 -37.35
CA ASP A 201 3.41 4.86 -38.37
C ASP A 201 3.59 4.10 -39.70
N MET A 202 2.50 4.08 -40.47
CA MET A 202 2.49 3.65 -41.87
C MET A 202 3.25 4.71 -42.66
N ASP A 203 4.52 4.44 -42.98
CA ASP A 203 5.20 4.80 -44.24
C ASP A 203 6.70 5.02 -44.02
N THR A 204 7.49 3.94 -43.99
CA THR A 204 8.84 3.97 -44.58
C THR A 204 9.37 2.55 -44.81
N ASP A 205 9.51 2.19 -46.08
CA ASP A 205 10.22 1.00 -46.56
C ASP A 205 11.70 1.03 -46.13
N ALA A 206 12.04 0.33 -45.03
CA ALA A 206 13.36 -0.23 -44.79
C ALA A 206 13.27 -1.36 -43.75
N PRO A 207 13.68 -2.60 -44.05
CA PRO A 207 13.74 -3.66 -43.06
C PRO A 207 14.99 -3.47 -42.19
N GLN A 208 14.93 -2.55 -41.22
CA GLN A 208 15.91 -2.51 -40.14
C GLN A 208 15.50 -3.50 -39.07
N VAL A 209 15.96 -4.74 -39.21
CA VAL A 209 15.96 -5.73 -38.13
C VAL A 209 17.06 -5.35 -37.13
N SER A 210 16.93 -4.19 -36.50
CA SER A 210 17.79 -3.76 -35.40
C SER A 210 17.20 -4.31 -34.11
N HIS A 211 17.68 -5.47 -33.69
CA HIS A 211 17.26 -6.07 -32.44
C HIS A 211 17.66 -5.14 -31.28
N LYS A 212 16.69 -4.78 -30.42
CA LYS A 212 16.96 -3.95 -29.24
C LYS A 212 18.01 -4.64 -28.37
N PRO A 213 19.04 -3.92 -27.88
CA PRO A 213 20.19 -4.51 -27.17
C PRO A 213 19.82 -5.26 -25.88
N GLY A 214 18.60 -5.08 -25.37
CA GLY A 214 18.06 -5.78 -24.18
C GLY A 214 17.13 -6.97 -24.45
N GLY A 215 16.84 -7.31 -25.71
CA GLY A 215 15.90 -8.38 -26.06
C GLY A 215 14.44 -8.11 -25.64
N GLU A 216 13.59 -9.13 -25.77
CA GLU A 216 12.19 -9.13 -25.32
C GLU A 216 11.99 -10.19 -24.23
N PRO A 217 12.16 -9.83 -22.95
CA PRO A 217 12.00 -10.80 -21.88
C PRO A 217 10.52 -11.13 -21.65
N LYS A 218 10.09 -12.32 -22.07
CA LYS A 218 8.76 -12.85 -21.74
C LYS A 218 8.80 -13.50 -20.36
N ILE A 219 8.47 -12.74 -19.32
CA ILE A 219 8.27 -13.28 -17.98
C ILE A 219 7.03 -14.18 -18.02
N LYS A 220 7.15 -15.44 -17.60
CA LYS A 220 6.00 -16.33 -17.50
C LYS A 220 5.07 -15.84 -16.41
N ASN A 221 3.79 -15.69 -16.74
CA ASN A 221 2.80 -15.24 -15.78
C ASN A 221 2.72 -16.23 -14.60
N VAL A 222 2.94 -15.74 -13.39
CA VAL A 222 2.81 -16.54 -12.17
C VAL A 222 1.39 -16.38 -11.66
N VAL A 223 0.57 -17.42 -11.85
CA VAL A 223 -0.80 -17.43 -11.36
C VAL A 223 -0.81 -17.89 -9.91
N HIS A 224 -1.29 -17.03 -9.02
CA HIS A 224 -1.54 -17.33 -7.62
C HIS A 224 -3.03 -17.47 -7.39
N GLU A 225 -3.47 -18.58 -6.79
CA GLU A 225 -4.85 -18.75 -6.37
C GLU A 225 -4.99 -18.41 -4.88
N LEU A 226 -5.89 -17.50 -4.53
CA LEU A 226 -6.37 -17.37 -3.16
C LEU A 226 -7.27 -18.57 -2.85
N ARG A 227 -6.95 -19.33 -1.79
CA ARG A 227 -7.76 -20.45 -1.31
C ARG A 227 -8.14 -20.26 0.15
N ILE A 228 -9.31 -20.80 0.51
CA ILE A 228 -9.76 -20.90 1.91
C ILE A 228 -9.75 -22.38 2.30
N THR A 229 -8.91 -22.76 3.26
CA THR A 229 -8.95 -24.05 3.97
C THR A 229 -9.05 -23.80 5.47
N ASN A 230 -9.93 -24.53 6.16
CA ASN A 230 -10.12 -24.39 7.61
C ASN A 230 -10.37 -22.95 8.07
N GLN A 231 -11.14 -22.18 7.31
CA GLN A 231 -11.48 -20.76 7.59
C GLN A 231 -10.29 -19.78 7.53
N VAL A 232 -9.11 -20.22 7.11
CA VAL A 232 -7.94 -19.37 6.87
C VAL A 232 -7.78 -19.12 5.37
N ILE A 233 -7.63 -17.84 5.00
CA ILE A 233 -7.31 -17.44 3.63
C ILE A 233 -5.80 -17.55 3.45
N TYR A 234 -5.34 -18.33 2.48
CA TYR A 234 -3.93 -18.43 2.13
C TYR A 234 -3.73 -18.39 0.62
N LEU A 235 -2.58 -17.86 0.21
CA LEU A 235 -2.16 -17.80 -1.19
C LEU A 235 -1.48 -19.13 -1.55
N ASN A 236 -1.91 -19.75 -2.64
CA ASN A 236 -1.26 -20.92 -3.20
C ASN A 236 -0.89 -20.66 -4.66
N PRO A 237 0.40 -20.60 -5.05
CA PRO A 237 1.62 -20.73 -4.23
C PRO A 237 1.84 -19.56 -3.25
N PRO A 238 2.68 -19.69 -2.20
CA PRO A 238 2.94 -18.62 -1.25
C PRO A 238 3.67 -17.43 -1.90
N ILE A 239 3.60 -16.26 -1.27
CA ILE A 239 4.25 -15.01 -1.74
C ILE A 239 5.76 -15.20 -1.92
N GLU A 240 6.38 -16.04 -1.08
CA GLU A 240 7.80 -16.37 -1.17
C GLU A 240 8.16 -17.13 -2.45
N GLU A 241 7.26 -17.98 -2.94
CA GLU A 241 7.46 -18.71 -4.18
C GLU A 241 7.27 -17.79 -5.41
N CYS A 242 6.45 -16.74 -5.29
CA CYS A 242 6.40 -15.65 -6.28
C CYS A 242 7.76 -14.98 -6.40
N ARG A 243 8.31 -14.54 -5.27
CA ARG A 243 9.63 -13.93 -5.19
C ARG A 243 10.71 -14.86 -5.75
N TYR A 244 10.68 -16.14 -5.38
CA TYR A 244 11.63 -17.14 -5.88
C TYR A 244 11.55 -17.31 -7.40
N LYS A 245 10.35 -17.44 -7.97
CA LYS A 245 10.17 -17.59 -9.43
C LYS A 245 10.61 -16.34 -10.20
N LEU A 246 10.28 -15.14 -9.70
CA LEU A 246 10.74 -13.89 -10.30
C LEU A 246 12.27 -13.78 -10.26
N TYR A 247 12.90 -14.16 -9.14
CA TYR A 247 14.35 -14.23 -9.07
C TYR A 247 14.95 -15.30 -9.97
N GLN A 248 14.34 -16.48 -10.07
CA GLN A 248 14.81 -17.55 -10.94
C GLN A 248 14.82 -17.13 -12.41
N GLU A 249 13.76 -16.48 -12.88
CA GLU A 249 13.70 -15.93 -14.24
C GLU A 249 14.76 -14.84 -14.43
N MET A 250 14.88 -13.90 -13.49
CA MET A 250 15.93 -12.87 -13.52
C MET A 250 17.35 -13.49 -13.55
N PHE A 251 17.59 -14.54 -12.78
CA PHE A 251 18.85 -15.26 -12.79
C PHE A 251 19.08 -16.00 -14.10
N ALA A 252 18.05 -16.60 -14.70
CA ALA A 252 18.15 -17.20 -16.03
C ALA A 252 18.57 -16.16 -17.08
N TRP A 253 17.97 -14.96 -17.05
CA TRP A 253 18.32 -13.83 -17.92
C TRP A 253 19.75 -13.32 -17.71
N LYS A 254 20.24 -13.31 -16.47
CA LYS A 254 21.65 -13.02 -16.16
C LYS A 254 22.57 -14.12 -16.67
N MET A 255 22.20 -15.38 -16.47
CA MET A 255 23.01 -16.54 -16.83
C MET A 255 23.27 -16.64 -18.34
N VAL A 256 22.40 -16.10 -19.20
CA VAL A 256 22.63 -16.02 -20.65
C VAL A 256 23.98 -15.37 -20.98
N VAL A 257 24.36 -14.30 -20.27
CA VAL A 257 25.62 -13.56 -20.47
C VAL A 257 26.74 -14.10 -19.59
N LEU A 258 26.43 -14.48 -18.34
CA LEU A 258 27.44 -14.92 -17.37
C LEU A 258 27.99 -16.33 -17.63
N SER A 259 27.26 -17.16 -18.40
CA SER A 259 27.72 -18.49 -18.80
C SER A 259 28.53 -18.50 -20.09
N LEU A 260 28.79 -17.33 -20.70
CA LEU A 260 29.58 -17.25 -21.92
C LEU A 260 31.05 -17.56 -21.64
N PRO A 261 31.69 -18.42 -22.47
CA PRO A 261 33.09 -18.77 -22.31
C PRO A 261 33.99 -17.60 -22.69
N ARG A 262 35.02 -17.36 -21.88
CA ARG A 262 36.02 -16.30 -22.10
C ARG A 262 36.97 -16.65 -23.25
N ILE A 263 37.44 -15.65 -24.00
CA ILE A 263 38.41 -15.84 -25.08
C ILE A 263 39.78 -16.19 -24.49
N GLN A 264 40.42 -17.23 -25.04
CA GLN A 264 41.70 -17.75 -24.54
C GLN A 264 42.79 -17.64 -25.61
N SER A 265 43.99 -17.19 -25.23
CA SER A 265 45.15 -17.09 -26.14
C SER A 265 45.94 -18.39 -26.29
N GLN A 266 45.69 -19.43 -25.48
CA GLN A 266 46.59 -20.58 -25.31
C GLN A 266 45.97 -21.95 -25.62
N ARG A 267 45.08 -22.07 -26.62
CA ARG A 267 44.45 -23.37 -26.94
C ARG A 267 45.41 -24.44 -27.45
N TYR A 268 46.54 -24.06 -28.07
CA TYR A 268 47.52 -24.96 -28.69
C TYR A 268 48.79 -25.21 -27.87
N GLN A 269 48.92 -24.67 -26.65
CA GLN A 269 50.02 -25.03 -25.75
C GLN A 269 49.73 -26.40 -25.11
N VAL A 270 49.98 -27.46 -25.89
CA VAL A 270 49.90 -28.84 -25.40
C VAL A 270 51.04 -29.07 -24.40
N GLY A 271 50.71 -29.24 -23.12
CA GLY A 271 51.69 -29.81 -22.18
C GLY A 271 51.56 -29.51 -20.69
N VAL A 272 50.75 -28.55 -20.25
CA VAL A 272 50.57 -28.30 -18.80
C VAL A 272 49.11 -28.00 -18.52
N HIS A 273 48.43 -28.89 -17.80
CA HIS A 273 47.15 -28.57 -17.16
C HIS A 273 47.40 -27.45 -16.13
N TYR A 274 47.34 -26.19 -16.58
CA TYR A 274 46.95 -25.12 -15.69
C TYR A 274 45.45 -25.28 -15.47
N GLU A 275 45.06 -25.69 -14.26
CA GLU A 275 43.66 -25.60 -13.82
C GLU A 275 43.30 -24.11 -13.76
N LEU A 276 42.89 -23.54 -14.89
CA LEU A 276 42.35 -22.19 -14.97
C LEU A 276 41.14 -22.11 -14.03
N THR A 277 41.14 -21.08 -13.18
CA THR A 277 40.10 -20.81 -12.18
C THR A 277 38.76 -20.56 -12.90
N GLU A 278 37.60 -20.87 -12.30
CA GLU A 278 36.30 -20.63 -12.96
C GLU A 278 36.08 -19.16 -13.40
N GLU A 279 36.80 -18.22 -12.75
CA GLU A 279 36.86 -16.79 -13.06
C GLU A 279 37.60 -16.47 -14.38
N GLU A 280 38.42 -17.40 -14.86
CA GLU A 280 39.15 -17.31 -16.14
C GLU A 280 38.40 -18.03 -17.27
N LYS A 281 37.36 -18.79 -16.93
CA LYS A 281 36.57 -19.59 -17.89
C LYS A 281 35.29 -18.89 -18.35
N PHE A 282 34.68 -18.04 -17.52
CA PHE A 282 33.38 -17.42 -17.80
C PHE A 282 33.36 -15.92 -17.50
N TYR A 283 32.53 -15.16 -18.22
CA TYR A 283 32.34 -13.71 -18.04
C TYR A 283 31.59 -13.32 -16.74
N ARG A 284 31.98 -13.88 -15.59
CA ARG A 284 31.39 -13.51 -14.28
C ARG A 284 31.78 -12.09 -13.84
N ASN A 285 32.95 -11.63 -14.28
CA ASN A 285 33.47 -10.27 -14.01
C ASN A 285 32.77 -9.17 -14.81
N ALA A 286 31.96 -9.53 -15.81
CA ALA A 286 31.13 -8.57 -16.54
C ALA A 286 30.11 -7.85 -15.63
N LEU A 287 29.68 -8.49 -14.53
CA LEU A 287 28.82 -7.87 -13.51
C LEU A 287 29.48 -6.69 -12.78
N THR A 288 30.80 -6.74 -12.63
CA THR A 288 31.59 -5.72 -11.91
C THR A 288 32.08 -4.61 -12.84
N ARG A 289 31.97 -4.76 -14.17
CA ARG A 289 32.39 -3.79 -15.19
C ARG A 289 31.24 -3.09 -15.92
N MET A 290 30.03 -3.24 -15.42
CA MET A 290 28.85 -2.50 -15.90
C MET A 290 29.12 -0.98 -15.80
N PRO A 291 28.87 -0.18 -16.86
CA PRO A 291 29.12 1.26 -16.85
C PRO A 291 28.42 2.02 -15.71
N ASP A 292 27.21 1.57 -15.32
CA ASP A 292 26.44 2.12 -14.20
C ASP A 292 26.52 1.25 -12.91
N GLY A 293 27.47 0.30 -12.84
CA GLY A 293 27.69 -0.54 -11.67
C GLY A 293 26.48 -1.41 -11.26
N PRO A 294 26.28 -1.68 -9.95
CA PRO A 294 25.18 -2.52 -9.46
C PRO A 294 23.82 -1.84 -9.49
N VAL A 295 23.71 -0.57 -9.93
CA VAL A 295 22.46 0.20 -9.86
C VAL A 295 21.33 -0.46 -10.66
N ALA A 296 21.61 -0.96 -11.87
CA ALA A 296 20.62 -1.68 -12.66
C ALA A 296 20.17 -3.01 -12.00
N LEU A 297 21.05 -3.61 -11.19
CA LEU A 297 20.70 -4.79 -10.39
C LEU A 297 19.82 -4.40 -9.21
N GLU A 298 20.19 -3.37 -8.46
CA GLU A 298 19.40 -2.84 -7.34
C GLU A 298 18.01 -2.38 -7.79
N GLU A 299 17.90 -1.71 -8.94
CA GLU A 299 16.61 -1.33 -9.55
C GLU A 299 15.76 -2.56 -9.86
N SER A 300 16.35 -3.62 -10.45
CA SER A 300 15.62 -4.86 -10.74
C SER A 300 15.17 -5.58 -9.47
N TYR A 301 16.00 -5.63 -8.43
CA TYR A 301 15.65 -6.21 -7.13
C TYR A 301 14.58 -5.39 -6.40
N SER A 302 14.69 -4.06 -6.46
CA SER A 302 13.73 -3.12 -5.88
C SER A 302 12.38 -3.21 -6.57
N ALA A 303 12.34 -3.33 -7.90
CA ALA A 303 11.10 -3.53 -8.65
C ALA A 303 10.42 -4.86 -8.29
N VAL A 304 11.17 -5.96 -8.17
CA VAL A 304 10.63 -7.25 -7.69
C VAL A 304 10.09 -7.11 -6.26
N MET A 305 10.83 -6.45 -5.36
CA MET A 305 10.36 -6.21 -3.99
C MET A 305 9.12 -5.31 -3.96
N GLY A 306 9.01 -4.32 -4.83
CA GLY A 306 7.85 -3.45 -4.98
C GLY A 306 6.59 -4.23 -5.33
N ILE A 307 6.65 -5.06 -6.38
CA ILE A 307 5.51 -5.92 -6.77
C ILE A 307 5.14 -6.90 -5.66
N VAL A 308 6.13 -7.51 -5.01
CA VAL A 308 5.87 -8.43 -3.88
C VAL A 308 5.21 -7.69 -2.72
N THR A 309 5.60 -6.45 -2.44
CA THR A 309 5.01 -5.63 -1.38
C THR A 309 3.57 -5.22 -1.72
N GLU A 310 3.29 -4.86 -2.97
CA GLU A 310 1.92 -4.56 -3.42
C GLU A 310 1.01 -5.78 -3.32
N VAL A 311 1.51 -6.95 -3.73
CA VAL A 311 0.82 -8.24 -3.57
C VAL A 311 0.59 -8.55 -2.10
N GLU A 312 1.58 -8.31 -1.23
CA GLU A 312 1.44 -8.51 0.22
C GLU A 312 0.38 -7.58 0.83
N GLN A 313 0.36 -6.29 0.45
CA GLN A 313 -0.66 -5.35 0.89
C GLN A 313 -2.06 -5.77 0.43
N TYR A 314 -2.18 -6.25 -0.82
CA TYR A 314 -3.43 -6.76 -1.34
C TYR A 314 -3.89 -8.03 -0.60
N VAL A 315 -2.99 -8.96 -0.32
CA VAL A 315 -3.29 -10.16 0.49
C VAL A 315 -3.65 -9.76 1.93
N LYS A 316 -3.03 -8.74 2.53
CA LYS A 316 -3.40 -8.22 3.86
C LYS A 316 -4.84 -7.70 3.89
N VAL A 317 -5.30 -7.02 2.84
CA VAL A 317 -6.71 -6.61 2.72
C VAL A 317 -7.61 -7.85 2.74
N TRP A 318 -7.26 -8.93 2.03
CA TRP A 318 -7.99 -10.20 2.09
C TRP A 318 -7.95 -10.86 3.47
N LEU A 319 -6.80 -10.82 4.17
CA LEU A 319 -6.66 -11.35 5.52
C LEU A 319 -7.49 -10.58 6.56
N GLN A 320 -7.70 -9.28 6.40
CA GLN A 320 -8.60 -8.52 7.27
C GLN A 320 -10.03 -9.07 7.22
N TYR A 321 -10.46 -9.63 6.08
CA TYR A 321 -11.75 -10.27 5.97
C TYR A 321 -11.81 -11.64 6.65
N GLN A 322 -10.67 -12.24 7.01
CA GLN A 322 -10.65 -13.42 7.88
C GLN A 322 -11.35 -13.14 9.22
N CYS A 323 -11.27 -11.91 9.73
CA CYS A 323 -11.98 -11.50 10.94
C CYS A 323 -13.51 -11.68 10.85
N LEU A 324 -14.10 -11.75 9.65
CA LEU A 324 -15.54 -12.04 9.49
C LEU A 324 -15.92 -13.48 9.83
N TRP A 325 -14.96 -14.42 9.69
CA TRP A 325 -15.15 -15.82 10.08
C TRP A 325 -14.89 -16.00 11.58
N ASP A 326 -13.95 -15.24 12.13
CA ASP A 326 -13.63 -15.27 13.57
C ASP A 326 -14.60 -14.46 14.42
N MET A 327 -15.37 -13.53 13.82
CA MET A 327 -16.45 -12.84 14.53
C MET A 327 -17.53 -13.83 14.95
N GLN A 328 -17.88 -13.80 16.23
CA GLN A 328 -19.07 -14.46 16.76
C GLN A 328 -20.22 -13.45 16.82
N ALA A 329 -21.44 -13.90 16.48
CA ALA A 329 -22.63 -13.05 16.44
C ALA A 329 -22.94 -12.42 17.81
N GLU A 330 -22.65 -13.14 18.89
CA GLU A 330 -22.81 -12.66 20.26
C GLU A 330 -21.96 -11.43 20.59
N ASN A 331 -20.74 -11.33 20.05
CA ASN A 331 -19.89 -10.15 20.24
C ASN A 331 -20.44 -8.91 19.52
N ILE A 332 -21.16 -9.10 18.41
CA ILE A 332 -21.87 -8.03 17.70
C ILE A 332 -23.06 -7.57 18.54
N TYR A 333 -23.83 -8.51 19.08
CA TYR A 333 -25.00 -8.23 19.90
C TYR A 333 -24.63 -7.50 21.18
N ASN A 334 -23.58 -7.96 21.88
CA ASN A 334 -23.09 -7.35 23.11
C ASN A 334 -22.55 -5.93 22.89
N ARG A 335 -21.94 -5.66 21.72
CA ARG A 335 -21.36 -4.35 21.41
C ARG A 335 -22.36 -3.34 20.85
N LEU A 336 -23.38 -3.80 20.11
CA LEU A 336 -24.43 -2.92 19.60
C LEU A 336 -25.53 -2.64 20.62
N GLY A 337 -25.79 -3.55 21.56
CA GLY A 337 -26.86 -3.40 22.53
C GLY A 337 -28.22 -3.15 21.85
N GLU A 338 -29.04 -2.30 22.46
CA GLU A 338 -30.40 -1.96 21.97
C GLU A 338 -30.43 -0.70 21.08
N ASP A 339 -29.29 -0.12 20.74
CA ASP A 339 -29.20 1.12 19.98
C ASP A 339 -29.53 0.90 18.49
N LEU A 340 -30.80 1.03 18.13
CA LEU A 340 -31.30 0.87 16.76
C LEU A 340 -30.55 1.72 15.71
N ASN A 341 -30.02 2.90 16.07
CA ASN A 341 -29.21 3.73 15.18
C ASN A 341 -27.87 3.06 14.80
N LYS A 342 -27.22 2.39 15.76
CA LYS A 342 -25.96 1.67 15.49
C LYS A 342 -26.22 0.46 14.59
N TRP A 343 -27.36 -0.21 14.78
CA TRP A 343 -27.80 -1.31 13.93
C TRP A 343 -28.06 -0.88 12.49
N GLN A 344 -28.76 0.24 12.29
CA GLN A 344 -28.97 0.82 10.95
C GLN A 344 -27.63 1.21 10.29
N ALA A 345 -26.73 1.86 11.02
CA ALA A 345 -25.40 2.23 10.52
C ALA A 345 -24.58 1.00 10.11
N LEU A 346 -24.62 -0.07 10.91
CA LEU A 346 -23.94 -1.32 10.63
C LEU A 346 -24.51 -2.02 9.37
N LEU A 347 -25.83 -2.05 9.21
CA LEU A 347 -26.46 -2.59 7.98
C LEU A 347 -26.04 -1.81 6.73
N VAL A 348 -25.91 -0.47 6.84
CA VAL A 348 -25.42 0.37 5.73
C VAL A 348 -23.93 0.12 5.46
N GLN A 349 -23.11 -0.07 6.50
CA GLN A 349 -21.69 -0.40 6.36
C GLN A 349 -21.48 -1.76 5.71
N ILE A 350 -22.24 -2.79 6.11
CA ILE A 350 -22.21 -4.12 5.48
C ILE A 350 -22.54 -3.99 3.98
N ARG A 351 -23.55 -3.18 3.63
CA ARG A 351 -23.91 -2.95 2.22
C ARG A 351 -22.80 -2.23 1.44
N LYS A 352 -22.16 -1.21 2.03
CA LYS A 352 -21.03 -0.53 1.39
C LYS A 352 -19.84 -1.46 1.19
N ALA A 353 -19.51 -2.26 2.20
CA ALA A 353 -18.46 -3.28 2.12
C ALA A 353 -18.78 -4.35 1.06
N ARG A 354 -20.06 -4.73 0.87
CA ARG A 354 -20.47 -5.60 -0.23
C ARG A 354 -20.25 -4.94 -1.60
N GLY A 355 -20.57 -3.66 -1.73
CA GLY A 355 -20.44 -2.92 -3.00
C GLY A 355 -19.02 -2.92 -3.56
N THR A 356 -17.99 -3.07 -2.73
CA THR A 356 -16.59 -3.17 -3.20
C THR A 356 -16.23 -4.56 -3.74
N PHE A 357 -17.06 -5.58 -3.50
CA PHE A 357 -16.85 -6.96 -3.97
C PHE A 357 -17.74 -7.38 -5.13
N ASP A 358 -18.76 -6.58 -5.46
CA ASP A 358 -19.70 -6.85 -6.56
C ASP A 358 -19.11 -6.43 -7.92
N ASN A 359 -17.79 -6.59 -8.10
CA ASN A 359 -17.11 -6.41 -9.38
C ASN A 359 -17.02 -7.77 -10.09
N ALA A 360 -17.28 -7.78 -11.40
CA ALA A 360 -17.22 -8.98 -12.24
C ALA A 360 -15.79 -9.53 -12.44
N GLU A 361 -14.78 -8.80 -11.96
CA GLU A 361 -13.39 -9.22 -12.04
C GLU A 361 -13.11 -10.32 -11.03
N THR A 362 -12.68 -11.48 -11.52
CA THR A 362 -12.26 -12.63 -10.71
C THR A 362 -10.74 -12.76 -10.61
N LYS A 363 -10.00 -11.90 -11.31
CA LYS A 363 -8.54 -11.90 -11.42
C LYS A 363 -8.03 -10.48 -11.32
N LYS A 364 -6.96 -10.28 -10.55
CA LYS A 364 -6.21 -9.03 -10.52
C LYS A 364 -4.78 -9.28 -10.95
N GLU A 365 -4.33 -8.48 -11.90
CA GLU A 365 -3.00 -8.59 -12.48
C GLU A 365 -2.09 -7.53 -11.85
N PHE A 366 -0.96 -7.96 -11.33
CA PHE A 366 0.14 -7.15 -10.83
C PHE A 366 1.36 -7.44 -11.71
N GLY A 367 1.42 -6.77 -12.87
CA GLY A 367 2.38 -7.08 -13.93
C GLY A 367 2.31 -8.57 -14.32
N PRO A 368 3.39 -9.35 -14.21
CA PRO A 368 3.40 -10.78 -14.53
C PRO A 368 2.72 -11.67 -13.47
N VAL A 369 2.30 -11.13 -12.33
CA VAL A 369 1.67 -11.89 -11.23
C VAL A 369 0.15 -11.77 -11.34
N VAL A 370 -0.55 -12.87 -11.59
CA VAL A 370 -2.02 -12.88 -11.68
C VAL A 370 -2.58 -13.54 -10.43
N ILE A 371 -3.36 -12.79 -9.64
CA ILE A 371 -4.04 -13.31 -8.46
C ILE A 371 -5.48 -13.65 -8.83
N ASP A 372 -5.82 -14.93 -8.81
CA ASP A 372 -7.20 -15.42 -8.94
C ASP A 372 -7.84 -15.47 -7.54
N TYR A 373 -8.89 -14.67 -7.36
CA TYR A 373 -9.65 -14.61 -6.10
C TYR A 373 -11.12 -15.01 -6.28
N GLY A 374 -11.55 -15.49 -7.46
CA GLY A 374 -12.97 -15.77 -7.73
C GLY A 374 -13.59 -16.79 -6.77
N LYS A 375 -12.82 -17.82 -6.37
CA LYS A 375 -13.24 -18.83 -5.39
C LYS A 375 -13.43 -18.24 -3.98
N VAL A 376 -12.56 -17.30 -3.58
CA VAL A 376 -12.63 -16.63 -2.28
C VAL A 376 -13.75 -15.60 -2.26
N GLN A 377 -13.89 -14.79 -3.31
CA GLN A 377 -14.99 -13.84 -3.49
C GLN A 377 -16.36 -14.51 -3.33
N SER A 378 -16.58 -15.65 -4.00
CA SER A 378 -17.83 -16.41 -3.89
C SER A 378 -18.12 -16.85 -2.45
N LYS A 379 -17.10 -17.37 -1.74
CA LYS A 379 -17.24 -17.80 -0.34
C LYS A 379 -17.44 -16.62 0.63
N VAL A 380 -16.72 -15.52 0.42
CA VAL A 380 -16.84 -14.26 1.19
C VAL A 380 -18.25 -13.69 1.02
N ASN A 381 -18.74 -13.60 -0.21
CA ASN A 381 -20.09 -13.10 -0.52
C ASN A 381 -21.17 -13.97 0.14
N LEU A 382 -21.04 -15.29 0.10
CA LEU A 382 -21.98 -16.20 0.79
C LEU A 382 -21.98 -15.98 2.31
N LYS A 383 -20.82 -15.78 2.92
CA LYS A 383 -20.70 -15.52 4.36
C LYS A 383 -21.23 -14.13 4.73
N TYR A 384 -20.99 -13.12 3.91
CA TYR A 384 -21.59 -11.80 4.07
C TYR A 384 -23.12 -11.86 3.96
N ASP A 385 -23.66 -12.65 3.02
CA ASP A 385 -25.10 -12.84 2.88
C ASP A 385 -25.71 -13.55 4.11
N SER A 386 -25.01 -14.55 4.69
CA SER A 386 -25.49 -15.18 5.92
C SER A 386 -25.50 -14.19 7.09
N TRP A 387 -24.41 -13.43 7.27
CA TRP A 387 -24.32 -12.39 8.30
C TRP A 387 -25.34 -11.29 8.11
N HIS A 388 -25.51 -10.81 6.88
CA HIS A 388 -26.49 -9.79 6.56
C HIS A 388 -27.89 -10.28 6.88
N LYS A 389 -28.26 -11.52 6.50
CA LYS A 389 -29.56 -12.11 6.87
C LYS A 389 -29.74 -12.24 8.38
N GLU A 390 -28.71 -12.66 9.11
CA GLU A 390 -28.77 -12.86 10.56
C GLU A 390 -28.92 -11.52 11.31
N VAL A 391 -28.07 -10.53 11.00
CA VAL A 391 -28.15 -9.17 11.55
C VAL A 391 -29.50 -8.53 11.21
N LEU A 392 -29.97 -8.70 9.98
CA LEU A 392 -31.24 -8.16 9.52
C LEU A 392 -32.44 -8.83 10.20
N SER A 393 -32.37 -10.15 10.45
CA SER A 393 -33.39 -10.87 11.22
C SER A 393 -33.45 -10.38 12.67
N LYS A 394 -32.30 -10.16 13.32
CA LYS A 394 -32.24 -9.62 14.69
C LYS A 394 -32.69 -8.17 14.76
N PHE A 395 -32.23 -7.33 13.84
CA PHE A 395 -32.70 -5.95 13.74
C PHE A 395 -34.21 -5.89 13.51
N GLY A 396 -34.75 -6.75 12.64
CA GLY A 396 -36.19 -6.93 12.45
C GLY A 396 -36.90 -7.30 13.75
N GLN A 397 -36.43 -8.31 14.48
CA GLN A 397 -37.02 -8.70 15.78
C GLN A 397 -37.00 -7.57 16.81
N MET A 398 -35.86 -6.87 16.97
CA MET A 398 -35.72 -5.76 17.90
C MET A 398 -36.62 -4.57 17.51
N LEU A 399 -36.62 -4.20 16.23
CA LEU A 399 -37.47 -3.12 15.72
C LEU A 399 -38.95 -3.46 15.91
N GLY A 400 -39.37 -4.69 15.63
CA GLY A 400 -40.74 -5.15 15.80
C GLY A 400 -41.20 -5.17 17.26
N SER A 401 -40.33 -5.62 18.18
CA SER A 401 -40.58 -5.59 19.63
C SER A 401 -40.75 -4.15 20.11
N ASN A 402 -39.80 -3.27 19.77
CA ASN A 402 -39.83 -1.87 20.17
C ASN A 402 -41.01 -1.11 19.55
N MET A 403 -41.39 -1.42 18.30
CA MET A 403 -42.59 -0.89 17.66
C MET A 403 -43.87 -1.31 18.38
N THR A 404 -43.97 -2.57 18.83
CA THR A 404 -45.14 -3.09 19.54
C THR A 404 -45.25 -2.47 20.94
N GLU A 405 -44.13 -2.36 21.65
CA GLU A 405 -44.05 -1.71 22.96
C GLU A 405 -44.39 -0.22 22.87
N PHE A 406 -43.82 0.48 21.88
CA PHE A 406 -44.11 1.89 21.61
C PHE A 406 -45.58 2.11 21.23
N HIS A 407 -46.15 1.25 20.38
CA HIS A 407 -47.58 1.29 20.08
C HIS A 407 -48.43 1.08 21.34
N SER A 408 -48.07 0.13 22.21
CA SER A 408 -48.76 -0.04 23.49
C SER A 408 -48.61 1.19 24.40
N GLN A 409 -47.45 1.84 24.40
CA GLN A 409 -47.20 3.05 25.18
C GLN A 409 -48.02 4.23 24.67
N ILE A 410 -48.03 4.49 23.36
CA ILE A 410 -48.88 5.52 22.74
C ILE A 410 -50.34 5.24 23.02
N SER A 411 -50.77 3.99 22.84
CA SER A 411 -52.17 3.59 23.06
C SER A 411 -52.60 3.83 24.52
N LYS A 412 -51.76 3.48 25.50
CA LYS A 412 -52.02 3.78 26.92
C LYS A 412 -52.06 5.30 27.18
N SER A 413 -51.07 6.05 26.71
CA SER A 413 -51.05 7.52 26.89
C SER A 413 -52.24 8.21 26.20
N ARG A 414 -52.70 7.69 25.07
CA ARG A 414 -53.92 8.13 24.39
C ARG A 414 -55.15 7.82 25.22
N GLN A 415 -55.29 6.58 25.72
CA GLN A 415 -56.43 6.18 26.54
C GLN A 415 -56.52 7.03 27.82
N GLU A 416 -55.38 7.33 28.46
CA GLU A 416 -55.31 8.22 29.62
C GLU A 416 -55.72 9.67 29.26
N LEU A 417 -55.27 10.20 28.12
CA LEU A 417 -55.72 11.52 27.62
C LEU A 417 -57.21 11.58 27.27
N GLU A 418 -57.78 10.48 26.78
CA GLU A 418 -59.21 10.36 26.47
C GLU A 418 -60.05 10.24 27.75
N GLN A 419 -59.59 9.48 28.74
CA GLN A 419 -60.30 9.23 30.00
C GLN A 419 -60.44 10.48 30.86
N HIS A 420 -59.46 11.40 30.82
CA HIS A 420 -59.54 12.67 31.54
C HIS A 420 -60.30 13.74 30.72
N SER A 421 -61.54 14.03 31.12
CA SER A 421 -62.31 15.17 30.59
C SER A 421 -61.84 16.48 31.21
N VAL A 422 -61.83 17.55 30.39
CA VAL A 422 -61.52 18.91 30.86
C VAL A 422 -62.58 19.43 31.83
N ASP A 423 -63.78 18.84 31.84
CA ASP A 423 -64.93 19.24 32.67
C ASP A 423 -64.99 18.54 34.05
N THR A 424 -63.87 17.98 34.54
CA THR A 424 -63.89 17.27 35.82
C THR A 424 -64.07 18.26 36.98
N ALA A 425 -65.04 18.00 37.85
CA ALA A 425 -65.56 18.93 38.85
C ALA A 425 -64.59 19.33 39.98
N SER A 426 -63.45 18.65 40.14
CA SER A 426 -62.48 18.92 41.20
C SER A 426 -61.23 19.63 40.68
N THR A 427 -60.79 20.67 41.39
CA THR A 427 -59.54 21.41 41.15
C THR A 427 -58.32 20.48 41.22
N SER A 428 -58.36 19.42 42.04
CA SER A 428 -57.28 18.43 42.13
C SER A 428 -57.11 17.58 40.87
N ASP A 429 -58.21 17.17 40.24
CA ASP A 429 -58.17 16.35 39.02
C ASP A 429 -57.75 17.18 37.81
N ALA A 430 -58.18 18.45 37.76
CA ALA A 430 -57.73 19.39 36.73
C ALA A 430 -56.21 19.62 36.79
N VAL A 431 -55.65 19.73 38.01
CA VAL A 431 -54.22 19.94 38.22
C VAL A 431 -53.40 18.73 37.81
N THR A 432 -53.77 17.53 38.26
CA THR A 432 -53.07 16.29 37.88
C THR A 432 -53.10 16.07 36.37
N PHE A 433 -54.23 16.39 35.72
CA PHE A 433 -54.36 16.35 34.27
C PHE A 433 -53.43 17.36 33.56
N ILE A 434 -53.33 18.60 34.02
CA ILE A 434 -52.43 19.60 33.43
C ILE A 434 -50.97 19.17 33.57
N THR A 435 -50.55 18.72 34.76
CA THR A 435 -49.19 18.22 34.99
C THR A 435 -48.88 17.03 34.07
N TYR A 436 -49.85 16.13 33.87
CA TYR A 436 -49.72 15.00 32.96
C TYR A 436 -49.58 15.44 31.50
N VAL A 437 -50.45 16.32 31.01
CA VAL A 437 -50.40 16.88 29.65
C VAL A 437 -49.05 17.56 29.37
N GLN A 438 -48.51 18.30 30.33
CA GLN A 438 -47.19 18.92 30.19
C GLN A 438 -46.05 17.90 30.16
N SER A 439 -46.12 16.87 31.00
CA SER A 439 -45.15 15.78 30.99
C SER A 439 -45.14 15.07 29.62
N LEU A 440 -46.31 14.88 29.01
CA LEU A 440 -46.45 14.32 27.68
C LEU A 440 -45.93 15.29 26.61
N LYS A 441 -46.19 16.59 26.73
CA LYS A 441 -45.67 17.62 25.81
C LYS A 441 -44.14 17.62 25.76
N ARG A 442 -43.46 17.36 26.89
CA ARG A 442 -41.99 17.15 26.92
C ARG A 442 -41.57 15.88 26.19
N LYS A 443 -42.35 14.79 26.32
CA LYS A 443 -42.09 13.49 25.67
C LYS A 443 -42.40 13.47 24.17
N ILE A 444 -43.28 14.35 23.65
CA ILE A 444 -43.65 14.41 22.23
C ILE A 444 -42.43 14.52 21.31
N LYS A 445 -41.45 15.37 21.64
CA LYS A 445 -40.22 15.53 20.85
C LYS A 445 -39.36 14.26 20.83
N GLN A 446 -39.42 13.44 21.88
CA GLN A 446 -38.71 12.17 21.95
C GLN A 446 -39.45 11.11 21.13
N PHE A 447 -40.77 11.06 21.23
CA PHE A 447 -41.63 10.17 20.45
C PHE A 447 -41.55 10.46 18.94
N GLU A 448 -41.50 11.73 18.55
CA GLU A 448 -41.31 12.13 17.14
C GLU A 448 -40.00 11.58 16.56
N LYS A 449 -38.89 11.73 17.30
CA LYS A 449 -37.59 11.15 16.90
C LYS A 449 -37.62 9.62 16.81
N GLN A 450 -38.35 8.96 17.71
CA GLN A 450 -38.50 7.51 17.68
C GLN A 450 -39.35 7.05 16.48
N VAL A 451 -40.44 7.75 16.15
CA VAL A 451 -41.27 7.48 14.97
C VAL A 451 -40.44 7.64 13.68
N GLU A 452 -39.64 8.69 13.55
CA GLU A 452 -38.74 8.87 12.40
C GLU A 452 -37.71 7.73 12.29
N LEU A 453 -37.18 7.29 13.42
CA LEU A 453 -36.21 6.19 13.48
C LEU A 453 -36.86 4.86 13.06
N TYR A 454 -38.08 4.58 13.53
CA TYR A 454 -38.88 3.44 13.10
C TYR A 454 -39.22 3.50 11.61
N ARG A 455 -39.51 4.69 11.08
CA ARG A 455 -39.76 4.92 9.65
C ARG A 455 -38.55 4.61 8.78
N ASN A 456 -37.39 5.10 9.20
CA ASN A 456 -36.14 4.81 8.52
C ASN A 456 -35.77 3.33 8.64
N GLY A 457 -36.03 2.72 9.80
CA GLY A 457 -35.82 1.28 10.05
C GLY A 457 -36.68 0.39 9.17
N GLN A 458 -37.98 0.67 9.05
CA GLN A 458 -38.88 -0.09 8.19
C GLN A 458 -38.55 0.10 6.71
N ARG A 459 -38.31 1.33 6.25
CA ARG A 459 -37.86 1.59 4.87
C ARG A 459 -36.57 0.84 4.54
N LEU A 460 -35.65 0.72 5.51
CA LEU A 460 -34.42 -0.03 5.33
C LEU A 460 -34.71 -1.54 5.18
N LEU A 461 -35.58 -2.10 6.02
CA LEU A 461 -36.04 -3.49 5.94
C LEU A 461 -36.77 -3.80 4.62
N GLU A 462 -37.64 -2.90 4.15
CA GLU A 462 -38.34 -3.01 2.86
C GLU A 462 -37.35 -2.97 1.70
N LYS A 463 -36.40 -2.02 1.70
CA LYS A 463 -35.34 -1.93 0.68
C LYS A 463 -34.45 -3.17 0.66
N GLN A 464 -34.26 -3.83 1.79
CA GLN A 464 -33.45 -5.03 1.92
C GLN A 464 -34.25 -6.34 1.73
N ARG A 465 -35.53 -6.24 1.32
CA ARG A 465 -36.44 -7.38 1.06
C ARG A 465 -36.57 -8.32 2.26
N PHE A 466 -36.71 -7.77 3.47
CA PHE A 466 -37.02 -8.57 4.64
C PHE A 466 -38.38 -9.25 4.50
N GLN A 467 -38.50 -10.49 4.98
CA GLN A 467 -39.79 -11.15 5.13
C GLN A 467 -40.40 -10.72 6.45
N PHE A 468 -41.41 -9.85 6.37
CA PHE A 468 -42.13 -9.40 7.54
C PHE A 468 -42.98 -10.54 8.11
N PRO A 469 -42.90 -10.82 9.43
CA PRO A 469 -43.81 -11.73 10.10
C PRO A 469 -45.27 -11.25 9.98
N PRO A 470 -46.27 -12.15 10.02
CA PRO A 470 -47.69 -11.78 9.96
C PRO A 470 -48.16 -10.98 11.19
N SER A 471 -47.41 -11.04 12.30
CA SER A 471 -47.62 -10.24 13.51
C SER A 471 -46.96 -8.86 13.47
N TRP A 472 -46.44 -8.43 12.31
CA TRP A 472 -45.72 -7.17 12.17
C TRP A 472 -46.69 -5.99 12.18
N LEU A 473 -46.43 -5.03 13.07
CA LEU A 473 -47.18 -3.79 13.13
C LEU A 473 -46.55 -2.80 12.15
N TYR A 474 -47.21 -2.60 11.00
CA TYR A 474 -46.75 -1.66 9.99
C TYR A 474 -46.74 -0.23 10.54
N ILE A 475 -45.75 0.56 10.10
CA ILE A 475 -45.63 1.95 10.53
C ILE A 475 -46.87 2.78 10.23
N ASP A 476 -47.67 2.43 9.22
CA ASP A 476 -48.92 3.13 8.92
C ASP A 476 -49.89 3.12 10.11
N ASN A 477 -49.93 2.03 10.89
CA ASN A 477 -50.74 1.94 12.10
C ASN A 477 -50.14 2.78 13.25
N ILE A 478 -48.80 2.83 13.36
CA ILE A 478 -48.11 3.65 14.37
C ILE A 478 -48.23 5.14 14.03
N GLU A 479 -48.07 5.53 12.77
CA GLU A 479 -48.29 6.89 12.26
C GLU A 479 -49.76 7.29 12.43
N GLY A 480 -50.70 6.37 12.22
CA GLY A 480 -52.13 6.58 12.48
C GLY A 480 -52.42 6.85 13.97
N GLU A 481 -51.93 6.01 14.87
CA GLU A 481 -52.09 6.18 16.32
C GLU A 481 -51.33 7.42 16.84
N TRP A 482 -50.15 7.70 16.30
CA TRP A 482 -49.38 8.90 16.61
C TRP A 482 -50.08 10.18 16.13
N GLY A 483 -50.68 10.14 14.94
CA GLY A 483 -51.51 11.22 14.41
C GLY A 483 -52.73 11.47 15.30
N ALA A 484 -53.45 10.40 15.66
CA ALA A 484 -54.59 10.49 16.57
C ALA A 484 -54.20 11.04 17.95
N PHE A 485 -53.08 10.59 18.51
CA PHE A 485 -52.53 11.09 19.77
C PHE A 485 -52.19 12.59 19.69
N ASN A 486 -51.53 13.04 18.61
CA ASN A 486 -51.21 14.45 18.41
C ASN A 486 -52.45 15.32 18.23
N ASP A 487 -53.47 14.83 17.53
CA ASP A 487 -54.74 15.54 17.36
C ASP A 487 -55.50 15.68 18.68
N ILE A 488 -55.57 14.61 19.47
CA ILE A 488 -56.16 14.63 20.81
C ILE A 488 -55.38 15.59 21.70
N MET A 489 -54.05 15.51 21.70
CA MET A 489 -53.19 16.39 22.47
C MET A 489 -53.41 17.87 22.08
N ARG A 490 -53.45 18.21 20.79
CA ARG A 490 -53.71 19.59 20.32
C ARG A 490 -55.09 20.09 20.75
N ARG A 491 -56.13 19.25 20.63
CA ARG A 491 -57.48 19.60 21.07
C ARG A 491 -57.52 19.85 22.58
N LYS A 492 -56.89 18.99 23.38
CA LYS A 492 -56.82 19.13 24.84
C LYS A 492 -55.95 20.32 25.27
N ASP A 493 -54.80 20.56 24.65
CA ASP A 493 -53.94 21.73 24.91
C ASP A 493 -54.67 23.04 24.57
N SER A 494 -55.43 23.07 23.46
CA SER A 494 -56.27 24.23 23.11
C SER A 494 -57.42 24.45 24.09
N ALA A 495 -58.09 23.37 24.53
CA ALA A 495 -59.14 23.44 25.55
C ALA A 495 -58.58 23.91 26.91
N ILE A 496 -57.40 23.41 27.30
CA ILE A 496 -56.68 23.87 28.49
C ILE A 496 -56.39 25.36 28.33
N GLN A 497 -55.74 25.80 27.24
CA GLN A 497 -55.44 27.22 26.99
C GLN A 497 -56.66 28.14 27.09
N GLN A 498 -57.81 27.72 26.55
CA GLN A 498 -59.06 28.48 26.67
C GLN A 498 -59.57 28.58 28.12
N GLN A 499 -59.35 27.54 28.93
CA GLN A 499 -59.74 27.50 30.33
C GLN A 499 -58.62 27.93 31.30
N VAL A 500 -57.39 28.20 30.83
CA VAL A 500 -56.23 28.54 31.67
C VAL A 500 -56.56 29.71 32.59
N ALA A 501 -57.16 30.80 32.09
CA ALA A 501 -57.50 31.96 32.92
C ALA A 501 -58.50 31.60 34.04
N ASN A 502 -59.49 30.76 33.75
CA ASN A 502 -60.47 30.30 34.74
C ASN A 502 -59.84 29.34 35.76
N LEU A 503 -58.93 28.48 35.31
CA LEU A 503 -58.21 27.52 36.16
C LEU A 503 -57.19 28.24 37.05
N GLN A 504 -56.48 29.24 36.52
CA GLN A 504 -55.60 30.13 37.29
C GLN A 504 -56.39 30.83 38.41
N MET A 505 -57.57 31.38 38.11
CA MET A 505 -58.42 32.01 39.13
C MET A 505 -58.91 31.00 40.19
N LYS A 506 -59.34 29.80 39.78
CA LYS A 506 -59.76 28.73 40.71
C LYS A 506 -58.61 28.22 41.59
N ILE A 507 -57.41 28.09 41.04
CA ILE A 507 -56.21 27.65 41.78
C ILE A 507 -55.77 28.72 42.77
N VAL A 508 -55.84 30.01 42.42
CA VAL A 508 -55.57 31.10 43.37
C VAL A 508 -56.60 31.14 44.51
N GLN A 509 -57.87 30.81 44.23
CA GLN A 509 -58.90 30.71 45.25
C GLN A 509 -58.69 29.50 46.18
N GLU A 510 -58.39 28.33 45.62
CA GLU A 510 -58.05 27.14 46.41
C GLU A 510 -56.79 27.34 47.23
N ASP A 511 -55.75 27.97 46.68
CA ASP A 511 -54.53 28.29 47.42
C ASP A 511 -54.81 29.19 48.63
N ARG A 512 -55.67 30.20 48.48
CA ARG A 512 -56.14 31.02 49.61
C ARG A 512 -56.95 30.20 50.61
N ALA A 513 -57.79 29.27 50.15
CA ALA A 513 -58.57 28.39 51.01
C ALA A 513 -57.68 27.39 51.77
N VAL A 514 -56.63 26.88 51.14
CA VAL A 514 -55.62 26.00 51.76
C VAL A 514 -54.79 26.78 52.78
N GLU A 515 -54.37 28.02 52.48
CA GLU A 515 -53.69 28.88 53.45
C GLU A 515 -54.59 29.22 54.66
N SER A 516 -55.88 29.53 54.44
CA SER A 516 -56.84 29.73 55.56
C SER A 516 -56.99 28.47 56.41
N ARG A 517 -57.16 27.30 55.77
CA ARG A 517 -57.21 26.01 56.47
C ARG A 517 -55.91 25.73 57.24
N THR A 518 -54.77 26.16 56.70
CA THR A 518 -53.47 26.04 57.35
C THR A 518 -53.41 26.90 58.61
N THR A 519 -53.83 28.16 58.54
CA THR A 519 -53.85 29.04 59.71
C THR A 519 -54.81 28.57 60.78
N ASP A 520 -55.99 28.06 60.40
CA ASP A 520 -56.99 27.55 61.32
C ASP A 520 -56.50 26.26 62.00
N LEU A 521 -55.92 25.33 61.25
CA LEU A 521 -55.34 24.09 61.81
C LEU A 521 -54.14 24.37 62.72
N LEU A 522 -53.29 25.35 62.41
CA LEU A 522 -52.20 25.76 63.29
C LEU A 522 -52.74 26.41 64.58
N ALA A 523 -53.79 27.22 64.49
CA ALA A 523 -54.43 27.82 65.68
C ALA A 523 -55.16 26.79 66.55
N ASP A 524 -55.81 25.80 65.94
CA ASP A 524 -56.44 24.68 66.63
C ASP A 524 -55.40 23.76 67.27
N TRP A 525 -54.28 23.51 66.57
CA TRP A 525 -53.12 22.79 67.10
C TRP A 525 -52.60 23.46 68.37
N GLU A 526 -52.31 24.77 68.34
CA GLU A 526 -51.86 25.54 69.51
C GLU A 526 -52.80 25.46 70.73
N LYS A 527 -54.11 25.44 70.50
CA LYS A 527 -55.11 25.37 71.59
C LYS A 527 -55.33 23.97 72.15
N THR A 528 -55.16 22.95 71.32
CA THR A 528 -55.50 21.55 71.68
C THR A 528 -54.28 20.66 71.86
N LYS A 529 -53.06 21.24 71.90
CA LYS A 529 -51.83 20.51 72.22
C LYS A 529 -52.06 19.73 73.53
N PRO A 530 -51.96 18.38 73.52
CA PRO A 530 -52.08 17.57 74.73
C PRO A 530 -50.78 17.70 75.54
N VAL A 531 -50.64 18.83 76.24
CA VAL A 531 -49.52 19.12 77.16
C VAL A 531 -49.99 19.02 78.62
N THR A 532 -51.31 18.96 78.84
CA THR A 532 -51.89 18.86 80.18
C THR A 532 -51.90 17.40 80.66
N GLY A 533 -51.21 17.14 81.77
CA GLY A 533 -51.05 15.79 82.36
C GLY A 533 -52.30 15.11 82.93
N ASN A 534 -53.50 15.57 82.57
CA ASN A 534 -54.79 15.00 83.00
C ASN A 534 -55.44 14.09 81.94
N LEU A 535 -54.85 13.96 80.74
CA LEU A 535 -55.36 13.13 79.64
C LEU A 535 -54.76 11.72 79.69
N ARG A 536 -55.58 10.70 79.38
CA ARG A 536 -55.09 9.33 79.22
C ARG A 536 -54.18 9.25 77.98
N PRO A 537 -53.06 8.52 78.03
CA PRO A 537 -52.15 8.41 76.89
C PRO A 537 -52.82 7.92 75.60
N GLU A 538 -53.81 7.04 75.70
CA GLU A 538 -54.58 6.55 74.54
C GLU A 538 -55.39 7.65 73.85
N GLU A 539 -56.05 8.53 74.61
CA GLU A 539 -56.84 9.64 74.08
C GLU A 539 -55.93 10.71 73.44
N ALA A 540 -54.77 10.96 74.04
CA ALA A 540 -53.75 11.85 73.49
C ALA A 540 -53.15 11.31 72.18
N LEU A 541 -52.82 10.01 72.12
CA LEU A 541 -52.32 9.36 70.89
C LEU A 541 -53.36 9.31 69.77
N GLN A 542 -54.63 9.09 70.09
CA GLN A 542 -55.72 9.17 69.12
C GLN A 542 -55.88 10.59 68.55
N ALA A 543 -55.85 11.62 69.40
CA ALA A 543 -55.91 13.01 68.96
C ALA A 543 -54.70 13.37 68.07
N LEU A 544 -53.48 12.96 68.45
CA LEU A 544 -52.26 13.18 67.66
C LEU A 544 -52.32 12.48 66.29
N THR A 545 -52.84 11.25 66.22
CA THR A 545 -53.01 10.52 64.97
C THR A 545 -54.04 11.18 64.05
N ILE A 546 -55.10 11.76 64.62
CA ILE A 546 -56.10 12.53 63.86
C ILE A 546 -55.47 13.81 63.28
N TYR A 547 -54.66 14.52 64.08
CA TYR A 547 -53.95 15.71 63.60
C TYR A 547 -52.86 15.38 62.57
N GLU A 548 -52.15 14.25 62.70
CA GLU A 548 -51.22 13.73 61.68
C GLU A 548 -51.93 13.49 60.35
N GLY A 549 -53.11 12.86 60.38
CA GLY A 549 -53.94 12.68 59.18
C GLY A 549 -54.44 14.00 58.58
N LYS A 550 -54.76 15.01 59.41
CA LYS A 550 -55.18 16.34 58.95
C LYS A 550 -54.02 17.13 58.34
N PHE A 551 -52.84 17.15 58.99
CA PHE A 551 -51.63 17.79 58.47
C PHE A 551 -51.12 17.08 57.21
N GLY A 552 -51.21 15.75 57.14
CA GLY A 552 -50.88 14.98 55.93
C GLY A 552 -51.75 15.36 54.73
N ARG A 553 -53.08 15.42 54.91
CA ARG A 553 -53.99 15.87 53.85
C ARG A 553 -53.74 17.31 53.41
N LEU A 554 -53.47 18.21 54.38
CA LEU A 554 -53.16 19.60 54.10
C LEU A 554 -51.84 19.74 53.30
N LYS A 555 -50.84 18.93 53.63
CA LYS A 555 -49.56 18.86 52.91
C LYS A 555 -49.77 18.37 51.47
N ASP A 556 -50.54 17.31 51.27
CA ASP A 556 -50.87 16.79 49.94
C ASP A 556 -51.64 17.81 49.08
N ASP A 557 -52.61 18.51 49.67
CA ASP A 557 -53.37 19.56 48.98
C ASP A 557 -52.48 20.74 48.59
N ARG A 558 -51.55 21.14 49.48
CA ARG A 558 -50.59 22.22 49.22
C ARG A 558 -49.57 21.84 48.15
N GLU A 559 -49.05 20.61 48.16
CA GLU A 559 -48.12 20.12 47.14
C GLU A 559 -48.79 20.06 45.75
N LYS A 560 -50.06 19.66 45.69
CA LYS A 560 -50.85 19.70 44.45
C LYS A 560 -51.04 21.14 43.96
N CYS A 561 -51.40 22.08 44.82
CA CYS A 561 -51.52 23.51 44.46
C CYS A 561 -50.18 24.11 44.00
N ALA A 562 -49.06 23.73 44.62
CA ALA A 562 -47.73 24.18 44.21
C ALA A 562 -47.35 23.67 42.81
N LYS A 563 -47.54 22.36 42.55
CA LYS A 563 -47.32 21.77 41.22
C LYS A 563 -48.25 22.36 40.15
N ALA A 564 -49.47 22.74 40.53
CA ALA A 564 -50.40 23.44 39.65
C ALA A 564 -49.92 24.83 39.23
N LYS A 565 -49.40 25.61 40.20
CA LYS A 565 -48.83 26.94 39.97
C LYS A 565 -47.60 26.89 39.08
N GLU A 566 -46.72 25.92 39.32
CA GLU A 566 -45.54 25.67 38.48
C GLU A 566 -45.95 25.28 37.05
N ALA A 567 -46.94 24.38 36.91
CA ALA A 567 -47.44 23.98 35.61
C ALA A 567 -48.11 25.13 34.84
N LEU A 568 -48.82 26.03 35.50
CA LEU A 568 -49.49 27.15 34.82
C LEU A 568 -48.60 28.38 34.59
N GLU A 569 -47.28 28.25 34.80
CA GLU A 569 -46.29 29.33 34.70
C GLU A 569 -46.68 30.59 35.50
N LEU A 570 -47.47 30.40 36.56
CA LEU A 570 -47.75 31.44 37.56
C LEU A 570 -46.57 31.53 38.53
N THR A 571 -45.39 31.86 38.02
CA THR A 571 -44.28 32.31 38.86
C THR A 571 -44.50 33.77 39.21
N ASP A 572 -45.37 34.01 40.19
CA ASP A 572 -45.29 35.23 40.99
C ASP A 572 -45.93 35.01 42.37
N THR A 573 -45.19 34.33 43.24
CA THR A 573 -45.05 34.68 44.67
C THR A 573 -43.82 33.95 45.19
N GLY A 574 -42.64 34.54 44.95
CA GLY A 574 -41.36 34.16 45.56
C GLY A 574 -41.30 34.44 47.07
N LEU A 575 -42.36 34.11 47.79
CA LEU A 575 -42.36 33.96 49.23
C LEU A 575 -42.62 32.48 49.46
N LEU A 576 -41.56 31.72 49.78
CA LEU A 576 -41.71 30.55 50.64
C LEU A 576 -42.57 31.03 51.81
N SER A 577 -43.86 30.69 51.75
CA SER A 577 -44.87 31.25 52.63
C SER A 577 -44.43 30.86 54.04
N GLY A 578 -44.24 31.80 54.96
CA GLY A 578 -43.83 31.49 56.34
C GLY A 578 -44.80 30.54 57.06
N SER A 579 -45.93 30.20 56.44
CA SER A 579 -46.81 29.11 56.83
C SER A 579 -46.22 27.71 56.58
N GLU A 580 -45.37 27.49 55.58
CA GLU A 580 -44.76 26.19 55.27
C GLU A 580 -43.75 25.78 56.34
N GLU A 581 -42.91 26.72 56.77
CA GLU A 581 -41.96 26.52 57.87
C GLU A 581 -42.70 26.26 59.19
N ARG A 582 -43.82 26.97 59.44
CA ARG A 582 -44.66 26.74 60.63
C ARG A 582 -45.38 25.40 60.62
N VAL A 583 -45.83 24.91 59.46
CA VAL A 583 -46.43 23.58 59.34
C VAL A 583 -45.39 22.48 59.52
N GLN A 584 -44.18 22.67 59.02
CA GLN A 584 -43.08 21.74 59.22
C GLN A 584 -42.68 21.65 60.71
N VAL A 585 -42.56 22.79 61.40
CA VAL A 585 -42.33 22.84 62.84
C VAL A 585 -43.46 22.16 63.62
N ALA A 586 -44.73 22.41 63.24
CA ALA A 586 -45.87 21.75 63.89
C ALA A 586 -45.91 20.22 63.67
N LEU A 587 -45.45 19.74 62.51
CA LEU A 587 -45.32 18.30 62.24
C LEU A 587 -44.19 17.65 63.04
N GLU A 588 -43.05 18.33 63.18
CA GLU A 588 -41.93 17.88 64.02
C GLU A 588 -42.36 17.82 65.50
N GLU A 589 -43.01 18.87 66.00
CA GLU A 589 -43.58 18.88 67.35
C GLU A 589 -44.61 17.75 67.56
N LEU A 590 -45.46 17.47 66.57
CA LEU A 590 -46.45 16.38 66.63
C LEU A 590 -45.75 15.02 66.70
N GLN A 591 -44.71 14.81 65.91
CA GLN A 591 -43.93 13.58 65.88
C GLN A 591 -43.19 13.35 67.20
N ASP A 592 -42.59 14.40 67.76
CA ASP A 592 -41.94 14.37 69.07
C ASP A 592 -42.95 14.07 70.19
N LEU A 593 -44.11 14.75 70.20
CA LEU A 593 -45.17 14.49 71.17
C LEU A 593 -45.71 13.05 71.04
N LYS A 594 -45.89 12.53 69.83
CA LYS A 594 -46.30 11.13 69.61
C LYS A 594 -45.25 10.16 70.15
N GLY A 595 -43.96 10.45 69.98
CA GLY A 595 -42.87 9.71 70.59
C GLY A 595 -43.00 9.68 72.11
N VAL A 596 -43.14 10.84 72.75
CA VAL A 596 -43.28 10.98 74.20
C VAL A 596 -44.53 10.25 74.74
N TRP A 597 -45.69 10.43 74.10
CA TRP A 597 -46.93 9.79 74.51
C TRP A 597 -46.92 8.27 74.28
N SER A 598 -46.18 7.76 73.28
CA SER A 598 -46.01 6.32 73.08
C SER A 598 -45.17 5.67 74.17
N GLU A 599 -44.12 6.33 74.65
CA GLU A 599 -43.33 5.85 75.79
C GLU A 599 -44.14 5.93 77.09
N LEU A 600 -44.92 7.00 77.27
CA LEU A 600 -45.87 7.12 78.39
C LEU A 600 -46.94 6.03 78.36
N SER A 601 -47.45 5.65 77.18
CA SER A 601 -48.42 4.55 77.02
C SER A 601 -47.84 3.22 77.49
N LYS A 602 -46.58 2.91 77.16
CA LYS A 602 -45.91 1.70 77.65
C LYS A 602 -45.80 1.68 79.18
N VAL A 603 -45.48 2.82 79.79
CA VAL A 603 -45.42 2.94 81.26
C VAL A 603 -46.81 2.77 81.88
N TRP A 604 -47.85 3.33 81.26
CA TRP A 604 -49.24 3.15 81.70
C TRP A 604 -49.72 1.70 81.56
N GLU A 605 -49.41 1.02 80.46
CA GLU A 605 -49.67 -0.41 80.29
C GLU A 605 -48.98 -1.25 81.36
N GLN A 606 -47.73 -0.92 81.71
CA GLN A 606 -47.03 -1.58 82.82
C GLN A 606 -47.71 -1.32 84.17
N ILE A 607 -48.18 -0.10 84.41
CA ILE A 607 -48.91 0.27 85.63
C ILE A 607 -50.27 -0.46 85.70
N ASP A 608 -51.00 -0.54 84.59
CA ASP A 608 -52.28 -1.26 84.54
C ASP A 608 -52.08 -2.78 84.67
N GLN A 609 -51.01 -3.35 84.07
CA GLN A 609 -50.63 -4.74 84.31
C GLN A 609 -50.30 -5.01 85.79
N MET A 610 -49.57 -4.10 86.44
CA MET A 610 -49.28 -4.20 87.88
C MET A 610 -50.54 -4.07 88.75
N LYS A 611 -51.53 -3.30 88.30
CA LYS A 611 -52.83 -3.15 88.98
C LYS A 611 -53.72 -4.37 88.82
N GLU A 612 -53.61 -5.09 87.71
CA GLU A 612 -54.37 -6.33 87.45
C GLU A 612 -53.75 -7.57 88.11
N GLN A 613 -52.49 -7.51 88.56
CA GLN A 613 -51.89 -8.61 89.32
C GLN A 613 -52.49 -8.72 90.73
N PRO A 614 -53.04 -9.89 91.11
CA PRO A 614 -53.49 -10.13 92.48
C PRO A 614 -52.28 -10.20 93.43
N TRP A 615 -52.43 -9.62 94.62
CA TRP A 615 -51.42 -9.45 95.68
C TRP A 615 -50.69 -10.72 96.17
N VAL A 616 -51.02 -11.92 95.65
CA VAL A 616 -50.44 -13.21 96.05
C VAL A 616 -49.57 -13.84 94.94
N SER A 617 -49.20 -13.05 93.94
CA SER A 617 -48.28 -13.47 92.86
C SER A 617 -46.87 -12.98 93.12
#